data_AF-A0A842VZX3-F1
#
_entry.id   AF-A0A842VZX3-F1
#
_cell.length_a   1.000
_cell.length_b   1.000
_cell.length_c   1.000
_cell.angle_alpha   90.00
_cell.angle_beta   90.00
_cell.angle_gamma   90.00
#
_symmetry.space_group_name_H-M   'P 1'
#
loop_
_entity.id
_entity.type
_entity.pdbx_description
1 polymer ?
#
loop_
_entity_poly.entity_id
_entity_poly.type
_entity_poly.pdbx_seq_one_letter_code
_entity_poly.pdbx_strand_id
1 'polypeptide(L)'
;MTEISIKYKELSESDYRLAVRCAPCLVYDKKEPFLPQAIGISLFYDTQRPASLLFYHIRNNLSFKQRLKDYIEAWVMTLYHTLMNDRKTDPKPFALYKFYNNRPQPVLMTIRDKWKKNKAEKVIEYAIYYSSDIVHIYDLEHVWVYLNKDDEIIGVKGTRHGVIMTLYGSASKIKYQKKHPIVYCTPGKHSNIVDPKQLNRRILERACGYNYVGKDGVYDVQFFNDKIWKKVREFDPGKEKIREVYRKHYTFKPTFKMTKYMIPTRKLMKPWYDLMEEIPDRIIKYLKAEVLPYV
;
A
#
# COMPACT_ATOMS: atom_id res chain seq x y z
N MET A 1 15.38 9.58 -26.33
CA MET A 1 14.57 9.35 -25.11
C MET A 1 13.86 10.65 -24.81
N THR A 2 12.58 10.75 -25.15
CA THR A 2 11.76 11.93 -24.85
C THR A 2 11.51 11.96 -23.34
N GLU A 3 12.05 12.99 -22.67
CA GLU A 3 11.66 13.35 -21.32
C GLU A 3 10.14 13.55 -21.32
N ILE A 4 9.41 12.58 -20.77
CA ILE A 4 8.04 12.82 -20.38
C ILE A 4 8.14 13.74 -19.16
N SER A 5 8.20 15.05 -19.40
CA SER A 5 7.97 16.05 -18.37
C SER A 5 6.50 15.91 -17.97
N ILE A 6 6.21 14.98 -17.06
CA ILE A 6 4.93 14.98 -16.37
C ILE A 6 5.00 16.21 -15.46
N LYS A 7 4.63 17.37 -16.00
CA LYS A 7 4.31 18.54 -15.18
C LYS A 7 3.08 18.13 -14.38
N TYR A 8 3.31 17.61 -13.19
CA TYR A 8 2.25 17.31 -12.25
C TYR A 8 1.46 18.60 -12.03
N LYS A 9 0.17 18.54 -12.30
CA LYS A 9 -0.71 19.68 -12.12
C LYS A 9 -0.72 20.00 -10.62
N GLU A 10 -0.37 21.22 -10.27
CA GLU A 10 -0.59 21.73 -8.91
C GLU A 10 -2.08 21.56 -8.56
N LEU A 11 -2.34 20.98 -7.39
CA LEU A 11 -3.71 20.79 -6.91
C LEU A 11 -4.27 22.14 -6.47
N SER A 12 -5.39 22.53 -7.07
CA SER A 12 -6.12 23.72 -6.66
C SER A 12 -6.82 23.50 -5.32
N GLU A 13 -7.24 24.57 -4.64
CA GLU A 13 -8.01 24.43 -3.41
C GLU A 13 -9.38 23.75 -3.64
N SER A 14 -9.96 23.88 -4.84
CA SER A 14 -11.13 23.07 -5.23
C SER A 14 -10.84 21.57 -5.28
N ASP A 15 -9.64 21.18 -5.73
CA ASP A 15 -9.24 19.77 -5.79
C ASP A 15 -9.06 19.20 -4.40
N TYR A 16 -8.51 19.98 -3.47
CA TYR A 16 -8.44 19.59 -2.06
C TYR A 16 -9.80 19.50 -1.40
N ARG A 17 -10.72 20.45 -1.68
CA ARG A 17 -12.09 20.35 -1.17
C ARG A 17 -12.78 19.08 -1.67
N LEU A 18 -12.58 18.73 -2.93
CA LEU A 18 -13.07 17.48 -3.51
C LEU A 18 -12.44 16.26 -2.83
N ALA A 19 -11.11 16.24 -2.66
CA ALA A 19 -10.39 15.14 -2.00
C ALA A 19 -10.84 14.96 -0.54
N VAL A 20 -11.02 16.04 0.22
CA VAL A 20 -11.55 15.96 1.59
C VAL A 20 -12.97 15.39 1.59
N ARG A 21 -13.84 15.87 0.69
CA ARG A 21 -15.23 15.37 0.58
C ARG A 21 -15.29 13.88 0.27
N CYS A 22 -14.40 13.40 -0.58
CA CYS A 22 -14.39 12.02 -1.08
C CYS A 22 -13.41 11.10 -0.33
N ALA A 23 -12.73 11.61 0.71
CA ALA A 23 -11.70 10.86 1.43
C ALA A 23 -12.25 9.55 2.02
N PRO A 24 -11.51 8.44 1.96
CA PRO A 24 -11.92 7.21 2.62
C PRO A 24 -11.94 7.39 4.14
N CYS A 25 -12.93 6.78 4.79
CA CYS A 25 -12.93 6.60 6.24
C CYS A 25 -12.09 5.36 6.55
N LEU A 26 -10.86 5.58 7.03
CA LEU A 26 -9.93 4.51 7.39
C LEU A 26 -10.32 3.98 8.77
N VAL A 27 -10.57 2.67 8.87
CA VAL A 27 -11.02 2.02 10.11
C VAL A 27 -10.00 0.98 10.54
N TYR A 28 -9.56 1.11 11.79
CA TYR A 28 -8.50 0.36 12.41
C TYR A 28 -8.99 -0.45 13.60
N ASP A 29 -8.18 -1.42 14.01
CA ASP A 29 -8.36 -2.09 15.30
C ASP A 29 -8.36 -1.07 16.44
N LYS A 30 -9.17 -1.31 17.48
CA LYS A 30 -9.18 -0.48 18.69
C LYS A 30 -7.78 -0.26 19.29
N LYS A 31 -6.88 -1.25 19.17
CA LYS A 31 -5.51 -1.20 19.69
C LYS A 31 -4.45 -0.87 18.65
N GLU A 32 -4.81 -0.48 17.43
CA GLU A 32 -3.84 -0.17 16.37
C GLU A 32 -2.92 1.00 16.79
N PRO A 33 -1.60 0.76 16.94
CA PRO A 33 -0.65 1.82 17.24
C PRO A 33 -0.22 2.63 16.00
N PHE A 34 -0.35 2.09 14.79
CA PHE A 34 0.15 2.73 13.59
C PHE A 34 -0.98 3.47 12.85
N LEU A 35 -0.92 4.81 12.88
CA LEU A 35 -1.87 5.67 12.19
C LEU A 35 -1.19 6.45 11.06
N PRO A 36 -1.94 6.85 10.02
CA PRO A 36 -1.37 7.64 8.94
C PRO A 36 -0.83 8.96 9.45
N GLN A 37 0.33 9.36 8.95
CA GLN A 37 1.02 10.59 9.31
C GLN A 37 0.96 11.64 8.21
N ALA A 38 0.72 11.23 6.97
CA ALA A 38 0.52 12.10 5.83
C ALA A 38 -0.24 11.35 4.72
N ILE A 39 -0.89 12.12 3.85
CA ILE A 39 -1.58 11.59 2.67
C ILE A 39 -1.19 12.39 1.44
N GLY A 40 -0.65 11.68 0.46
CA GLY A 40 -0.39 12.20 -0.87
C GLY A 40 -1.65 12.10 -1.71
N ILE A 41 -2.01 13.18 -2.38
CA ILE A 41 -3.17 13.26 -3.25
C ILE A 41 -2.70 13.36 -4.69
N SER A 42 -3.30 12.53 -5.54
CA SER A 42 -3.26 12.71 -6.99
C SER A 42 -4.68 12.74 -7.51
N LEU A 43 -4.99 13.69 -8.38
CA LEU A 43 -6.31 13.80 -9.02
C LEU A 43 -6.16 13.58 -10.53
N PHE A 44 -6.87 12.59 -11.04
CA PHE A 44 -6.88 12.22 -12.45
C PHE A 44 -8.23 12.58 -13.05
N TYR A 45 -8.20 13.21 -14.23
CA TYR A 45 -9.39 13.51 -15.03
C TYR A 45 -9.29 12.71 -16.33
N ASP A 46 -10.41 12.17 -16.79
CA ASP A 46 -10.66 11.47 -18.06
C ASP A 46 -9.47 10.66 -18.64
N THR A 47 -9.57 9.33 -18.59
CA THR A 47 -8.59 8.33 -19.12
C THR A 47 -7.15 8.36 -18.57
N GLN A 48 -6.75 9.32 -17.73
CA GLN A 48 -5.43 9.34 -17.13
C GLN A 48 -5.26 8.22 -16.09
N ARG A 49 -4.20 7.40 -16.24
CA ARG A 49 -3.85 6.34 -15.27
C ARG A 49 -3.22 6.97 -14.03
N PRO A 50 -3.50 6.43 -12.83
CA PRO A 50 -2.83 6.86 -11.61
C PRO A 50 -1.30 6.92 -11.73
N ALA A 51 -0.67 8.01 -11.29
CA ALA A 51 0.77 8.22 -11.48
C ALA A 51 1.66 7.23 -10.70
N SER A 52 1.17 6.71 -9.57
CA SER A 52 1.78 5.57 -8.86
C SER A 52 1.81 4.28 -9.69
N LEU A 53 0.85 4.09 -10.60
CA LEU A 53 0.87 2.99 -11.58
C LEU A 53 1.92 3.21 -12.68
N LEU A 54 2.32 4.47 -12.91
CA LEU A 54 3.28 4.86 -13.94
C LEU A 54 4.72 4.55 -13.52
N PHE A 55 5.06 4.70 -12.23
CA PHE A 55 6.35 4.25 -11.68
C PHE A 55 6.56 2.72 -11.80
N TYR A 56 5.48 1.95 -11.76
CA TYR A 56 5.54 0.52 -12.05
C TYR A 56 5.87 0.21 -13.53
N HIS A 57 5.45 1.06 -14.47
CA HIS A 57 5.73 0.90 -15.91
C HIS A 57 7.19 1.23 -16.28
N ILE A 58 7.81 2.22 -15.65
CA ILE A 58 9.22 2.59 -15.93
C ILE A 58 10.19 1.43 -15.61
N ARG A 59 9.84 0.55 -14.65
CA ARG A 59 10.62 -0.65 -14.31
C ARG A 59 10.42 -1.84 -15.27
N ASN A 60 9.47 -1.79 -16.20
CA ASN A 60 9.05 -2.93 -17.03
C ASN A 60 9.15 -2.67 -18.54
N ASN A 61 10.29 -2.17 -19.01
CA ASN A 61 10.68 -2.18 -20.42
C ASN A 61 11.06 -3.61 -20.92
N LEU A 62 10.29 -4.63 -20.52
CA LEU A 62 10.45 -5.99 -21.03
C LEU A 62 9.49 -6.21 -22.21
N SER A 63 10.01 -6.76 -23.31
CA SER A 63 9.19 -7.10 -24.48
C SER A 63 8.06 -8.07 -24.09
N PHE A 64 6.97 -8.08 -24.86
CA PHE A 64 5.87 -9.04 -24.66
C PHE A 64 6.36 -10.50 -24.67
N LYS A 65 7.36 -10.82 -25.51
CA LYS A 65 8.01 -12.13 -25.56
C LYS A 65 8.69 -12.50 -24.24
N GLN A 66 9.36 -11.55 -23.58
CA GLN A 66 10.03 -11.81 -22.30
C GLN A 66 9.02 -12.15 -21.19
N ARG A 67 7.92 -11.37 -21.12
CA ARG A 67 6.85 -11.61 -20.14
C ARG A 67 6.14 -12.95 -20.32
N LEU A 68 5.95 -13.36 -21.58
CA LEU A 68 5.36 -14.67 -21.89
C LEU A 68 6.30 -15.81 -21.50
N LYS A 69 7.61 -15.65 -21.70
CA LYS A 69 8.63 -16.62 -21.27
C LYS A 69 8.66 -16.79 -19.76
N ASP A 70 8.70 -15.70 -19.00
CA ASP A 70 8.70 -15.73 -17.52
C ASP A 70 7.42 -16.37 -16.97
N TYR A 71 6.27 -16.14 -17.63
CA TYR A 71 5.00 -16.74 -17.26
C TYR A 71 4.97 -18.25 -17.52
N ILE A 72 5.49 -18.71 -18.65
CA ILE A 72 5.59 -20.14 -18.99
C ILE A 72 6.57 -20.84 -18.04
N GLU A 73 7.73 -20.26 -17.77
CA GLU A 73 8.71 -20.81 -16.82
C GLU A 73 8.13 -20.91 -15.40
N ALA A 74 7.39 -19.89 -14.95
CA ALA A 74 6.69 -19.91 -13.67
C ALA A 74 5.63 -21.02 -13.58
N TRP A 75 4.88 -21.25 -14.67
CA TRP A 75 3.88 -22.31 -14.75
C TRP A 75 4.52 -23.69 -14.76
N VAL A 76 5.60 -23.88 -15.51
CA VAL A 76 6.36 -25.15 -15.55
C VAL A 76 6.98 -25.47 -14.19
N MET A 77 7.53 -24.48 -13.48
CA MET A 77 8.07 -24.68 -12.13
C MET A 77 6.97 -24.99 -11.10
N THR A 78 5.79 -24.37 -11.23
CA THR A 78 4.65 -24.67 -10.35
C THR A 78 4.13 -26.09 -10.59
N LEU A 79 4.07 -26.53 -11.86
CA LEU A 79 3.68 -27.89 -12.23
C LEU A 79 4.73 -28.91 -11.75
N TYR A 80 6.02 -28.62 -11.93
CA TYR A 80 7.14 -29.45 -11.46
C TYR A 80 7.10 -29.64 -9.93
N HIS A 81 6.89 -28.58 -9.15
CA HIS A 81 6.76 -28.69 -7.70
C HIS A 81 5.48 -29.40 -7.23
N THR A 82 4.41 -29.36 -8.03
CA THR A 82 3.16 -30.09 -7.74
C THR A 82 3.31 -31.58 -8.05
N LEU A 83 4.07 -31.93 -9.09
CA LEU A 83 4.33 -33.30 -9.51
C LEU A 83 5.45 -33.99 -8.71
N MET A 84 6.41 -33.22 -8.18
CA MET A 84 7.60 -33.75 -7.47
C MET A 84 7.48 -33.76 -5.95
N ASN A 85 6.30 -33.46 -5.38
CA ASN A 85 6.06 -33.50 -3.94
C ASN A 85 5.71 -34.93 -3.47
N ASP A 86 6.73 -35.79 -3.41
CA ASP A 86 6.68 -36.98 -2.55
C ASP A 86 7.15 -36.62 -1.12
N ARG A 87 6.63 -37.37 -0.16
CA ARG A 87 6.43 -36.96 1.23
C ARG A 87 7.71 -36.88 2.08
N LYS A 88 7.59 -36.04 3.12
CA LYS A 88 8.31 -36.03 4.43
C LYS A 88 9.61 -35.21 4.48
N THR A 89 9.66 -34.35 5.51
CA THR A 89 10.81 -33.57 6.04
C THR A 89 11.12 -32.21 5.37
N ASP A 90 10.41 -31.18 5.86
CA ASP A 90 10.84 -29.79 6.15
C ASP A 90 11.57 -28.90 5.10
N PRO A 91 11.67 -27.59 5.33
CA PRO A 91 10.65 -26.56 5.40
C PRO A 91 10.43 -25.92 4.01
N LYS A 92 9.26 -25.32 3.77
CA LYS A 92 8.95 -24.58 2.52
C LYS A 92 10.14 -23.69 2.11
N PRO A 93 10.76 -23.91 0.94
CA PRO A 93 12.04 -23.33 0.63
C PRO A 93 11.91 -21.81 0.52
N PHE A 94 12.88 -21.13 1.13
CA PHE A 94 13.17 -19.70 1.06
C PHE A 94 13.10 -19.11 -0.37
N ALA A 95 13.20 -19.97 -1.39
CA ALA A 95 13.00 -19.65 -2.81
C ALA A 95 11.57 -19.18 -3.15
N LEU A 96 10.51 -19.74 -2.55
CA LEU A 96 9.12 -19.29 -2.77
C LEU A 96 8.91 -17.85 -2.27
N TYR A 97 9.59 -17.45 -1.20
CA TYR A 97 9.52 -16.08 -0.67
C TYR A 97 10.22 -15.07 -1.59
N LYS A 98 11.42 -15.42 -2.12
CA LYS A 98 12.08 -14.62 -3.17
C LYS A 98 11.26 -14.57 -4.47
N PHE A 99 10.55 -15.65 -4.80
CA PHE A 99 9.68 -15.73 -5.99
C PHE A 99 8.45 -14.82 -5.90
N TYR A 100 7.91 -14.59 -4.70
CA TYR A 100 6.85 -13.58 -4.49
C TYR A 100 7.38 -12.14 -4.56
N ASN A 101 8.59 -11.89 -4.06
CA ASN A 101 9.20 -10.54 -4.07
C ASN A 101 9.75 -10.12 -5.44
N ASN A 102 10.15 -11.07 -6.29
CA ASN A 102 10.69 -10.80 -7.63
C ASN A 102 9.68 -10.95 -8.77
N ARG A 103 8.37 -11.04 -8.50
CA ARG A 103 7.40 -10.89 -9.60
C ARG A 103 7.54 -9.48 -10.18
N PRO A 104 7.54 -9.31 -11.51
CA PRO A 104 6.89 -8.14 -12.06
C PRO A 104 5.45 -8.18 -11.55
N GLN A 105 5.16 -7.41 -10.50
CA GLN A 105 3.84 -7.29 -9.88
C GLN A 105 2.77 -7.09 -10.97
N PRO A 106 1.77 -7.96 -11.07
CA PRO A 106 0.92 -8.03 -12.25
C PRO A 106 -0.05 -6.84 -12.33
N VAL A 107 0.43 -5.68 -12.80
CA VAL A 107 -0.37 -4.50 -13.19
C VAL A 107 -1.10 -4.73 -14.52
N LEU A 108 -0.87 -5.87 -15.18
CA LEU A 108 -1.52 -6.22 -16.45
C LEU A 108 -2.97 -6.74 -16.32
N MET A 109 -3.52 -6.89 -15.11
CA MET A 109 -4.84 -7.52 -14.92
C MET A 109 -6.04 -6.61 -14.58
N THR A 110 -5.93 -5.28 -14.56
CA THR A 110 -7.10 -4.42 -14.22
C THR A 110 -7.51 -3.35 -15.25
N ILE A 111 -7.06 -3.47 -16.50
CA ILE A 111 -7.69 -2.75 -17.64
C ILE A 111 -8.65 -3.68 -18.42
N ARG A 112 -8.71 -4.96 -18.04
CA ARG A 112 -9.68 -5.93 -18.57
C ARG A 112 -10.77 -6.29 -17.57
N ASP A 113 -11.02 -5.43 -16.58
CA ASP A 113 -12.30 -5.50 -15.87
C ASP A 113 -13.36 -4.90 -16.79
N LYS A 114 -14.33 -5.74 -17.18
CA LYS A 114 -15.55 -5.36 -17.89
C LYS A 114 -16.34 -4.34 -17.05
N TRP A 115 -15.89 -3.08 -16.98
CA TRP A 115 -16.68 -1.94 -16.51
C TRP A 115 -17.75 -1.68 -17.56
N LYS A 116 -18.84 -2.46 -17.49
CA LYS A 116 -20.05 -2.17 -18.24
C LYS A 116 -20.64 -0.86 -17.69
N LYS A 117 -20.55 0.19 -18.52
CA LYS A 117 -21.49 1.32 -18.68
C LYS A 117 -21.53 2.51 -17.71
N ASN A 118 -20.67 2.66 -16.70
CA ASN A 118 -20.45 3.96 -16.04
C ASN A 118 -18.96 4.32 -16.09
N LYS A 119 -18.57 5.22 -17.00
CA LYS A 119 -17.19 5.72 -17.08
C LYS A 119 -16.93 6.61 -15.86
N ALA A 120 -15.86 6.34 -15.12
CA ALA A 120 -15.38 7.26 -14.12
C ALA A 120 -14.79 8.48 -14.84
N GLU A 121 -15.24 9.68 -14.45
CA GLU A 121 -14.74 10.95 -15.01
C GLU A 121 -13.50 11.43 -14.25
N LYS A 122 -13.45 11.12 -12.95
CA LYS A 122 -12.33 11.48 -12.08
C LYS A 122 -11.93 10.30 -11.21
N VAL A 123 -10.65 10.24 -10.88
CA VAL A 123 -10.11 9.31 -9.87
C VAL A 123 -9.26 10.10 -8.90
N ILE A 124 -9.51 9.94 -7.62
CA ILE A 124 -8.67 10.48 -6.56
C ILE A 124 -7.85 9.35 -5.98
N GLU A 125 -6.53 9.49 -6.01
CA GLU A 125 -5.61 8.64 -5.28
C GLU A 125 -5.29 9.26 -3.92
N TYR A 126 -5.34 8.42 -2.89
CA TYR A 126 -4.87 8.69 -1.54
C TYR A 126 -3.71 7.75 -1.27
N ALA A 127 -2.48 8.25 -1.35
CA ALA A 127 -1.27 7.55 -0.95
C ALA A 127 -1.04 7.79 0.55
N ILE A 128 -1.35 6.80 1.36
CA ILE A 128 -1.44 6.87 2.81
C ILE A 128 -0.10 6.44 3.40
N TYR A 129 0.65 7.41 3.92
CA TYR A 129 1.95 7.18 4.52
C TYR A 129 1.82 6.86 6.01
N TYR A 130 2.45 5.77 6.41
CA TYR A 130 2.70 5.40 7.79
C TYR A 130 4.21 5.44 8.03
N SER A 131 4.64 5.95 9.18
CA SER A 131 6.05 5.87 9.57
C SER A 131 6.51 4.43 9.78
N SER A 132 5.58 3.49 9.99
CA SER A 132 5.84 2.09 10.24
C SER A 132 4.59 1.23 10.06
N ASP A 133 4.79 -0.04 9.72
CA ASP A 133 3.88 -1.14 10.05
C ASP A 133 4.46 -1.95 11.22
N ILE A 134 3.84 -3.07 11.58
CA ILE A 134 4.29 -3.91 12.70
C ILE A 134 5.62 -4.62 12.43
N VAL A 135 6.04 -4.78 11.17
CA VAL A 135 7.20 -5.57 10.74
C VAL A 135 8.37 -4.71 10.27
N HIS A 136 8.12 -3.52 9.72
CA HIS A 136 9.14 -2.63 9.17
C HIS A 136 8.83 -1.15 9.38
N ILE A 137 9.92 -0.37 9.42
CA ILE A 137 9.90 1.08 9.25
C ILE A 137 9.44 1.38 7.83
N TYR A 138 8.63 2.43 7.72
CA TYR A 138 7.95 2.86 6.51
C TYR A 138 6.87 1.89 6.04
N ASP A 139 5.69 2.43 5.75
CA ASP A 139 4.66 1.73 5.00
C ASP A 139 3.85 2.72 4.17
N LEU A 140 3.38 2.27 3.00
CA LEU A 140 2.64 3.09 2.05
C LEU A 140 1.55 2.27 1.39
N GLU A 141 0.31 2.64 1.69
CA GLU A 141 -0.87 2.00 1.12
C GLU A 141 -1.64 3.02 0.29
N HIS A 142 -2.27 2.57 -0.79
CA HIS A 142 -3.02 3.43 -1.69
C HIS A 142 -4.50 3.08 -1.66
N VAL A 143 -5.35 4.10 -1.71
CA VAL A 143 -6.78 3.97 -1.96
C VAL A 143 -7.12 4.85 -3.16
N TRP A 144 -7.87 4.32 -4.12
CA TRP A 144 -8.39 5.06 -5.26
C TRP A 144 -9.91 5.15 -5.18
N VAL A 145 -10.43 6.36 -5.24
CA VAL A 145 -11.86 6.65 -5.24
C VAL A 145 -12.26 7.14 -6.63
N TYR A 146 -13.17 6.40 -7.27
CA TYR A 146 -13.64 6.66 -8.62
C TYR A 146 -14.94 7.46 -8.57
N LEU A 147 -15.00 8.55 -9.33
CA LEU A 147 -16.12 9.48 -9.34
C LEU A 147 -16.78 9.56 -10.73
N ASN A 148 -18.11 9.78 -10.76
CA ASN A 148 -18.83 10.13 -11.99
C ASN A 148 -18.72 11.64 -12.30
N LYS A 149 -19.44 12.09 -13.34
CA LYS A 149 -19.49 13.51 -13.77
C LYS A 149 -20.04 14.48 -12.71
N ASP A 150 -20.86 13.97 -11.81
CA ASP A 150 -21.52 14.72 -10.73
C ASP A 150 -20.70 14.64 -9.42
N ASP A 151 -19.46 14.14 -9.50
CA ASP A 151 -18.53 13.86 -8.41
C ASP A 151 -19.04 12.86 -7.35
N GLU A 152 -19.99 12.01 -7.71
CA GLU A 152 -20.47 10.94 -6.84
C GLU A 152 -19.54 9.73 -6.90
N ILE A 153 -19.33 9.08 -5.77
CA ILE A 153 -18.45 7.91 -5.68
C ILE A 153 -19.14 6.69 -6.31
N ILE A 154 -18.52 6.16 -7.36
CA ILE A 154 -19.02 4.99 -8.11
C ILE A 154 -18.19 3.73 -7.89
N GLY A 155 -17.01 3.84 -7.29
CA GLY A 155 -16.16 2.70 -6.99
C GLY A 155 -14.96 3.06 -6.12
N VAL A 156 -14.38 2.03 -5.49
CA VAL A 156 -13.18 2.17 -4.67
C VAL A 156 -12.24 1.00 -4.94
N LYS A 157 -10.96 1.30 -5.11
CA LYS A 157 -9.88 0.32 -5.10
C LYS A 157 -8.90 0.63 -3.97
N GLY A 158 -8.09 -0.32 -3.59
CA GLY A 158 -7.00 -0.08 -2.65
C GLY A 158 -5.95 -1.17 -2.73
N THR A 159 -4.80 -0.93 -2.11
CA THR A 159 -3.72 -1.91 -2.05
C THR A 159 -3.92 -2.89 -0.91
N ARG A 160 -3.39 -4.10 -1.13
CA ARG A 160 -3.29 -5.16 -0.14
C ARG A 160 -2.00 -5.92 -0.42
N HIS A 161 -0.99 -5.74 0.44
CA HIS A 161 0.34 -6.35 0.28
C HIS A 161 0.95 -6.05 -1.10
N GLY A 162 0.88 -4.79 -1.55
CA GLY A 162 1.38 -4.35 -2.86
C GLY A 162 0.46 -4.67 -4.05
N VAL A 163 -0.59 -5.48 -3.87
CA VAL A 163 -1.55 -5.81 -4.93
C VAL A 163 -2.73 -4.85 -4.91
N ILE A 164 -3.10 -4.32 -6.07
CA ILE A 164 -4.31 -3.49 -6.21
C ILE A 164 -5.54 -4.38 -6.27
N MET A 165 -6.47 -4.12 -5.37
CA MET A 165 -7.72 -4.84 -5.22
C MET A 165 -8.91 -3.92 -5.50
N THR A 166 -9.92 -4.46 -6.18
CA THR A 166 -11.23 -3.83 -6.20
C THR A 166 -11.90 -4.02 -4.85
N LEU A 167 -12.05 -2.93 -4.10
CA LEU A 167 -12.70 -2.91 -2.80
C LEU A 167 -14.22 -2.86 -2.97
N TYR A 168 -14.70 -1.86 -3.71
CA TYR A 168 -16.10 -1.73 -4.10
C TYR A 168 -16.21 -1.57 -5.62
N GLY A 169 -16.76 -2.59 -6.28
CA GLY A 169 -16.96 -2.60 -7.74
C GLY A 169 -18.28 -1.99 -8.22
N SER A 170 -19.13 -1.49 -7.31
CA SER A 170 -20.40 -0.85 -7.66
C SER A 170 -20.83 0.14 -6.57
N ALA A 171 -21.34 1.31 -6.98
CA ALA A 171 -21.80 2.38 -6.09
C ALA A 171 -22.75 1.88 -4.98
N SER A 172 -23.71 1.02 -5.33
CA SER A 172 -24.72 0.49 -4.41
C SER A 172 -24.18 -0.42 -3.29
N LYS A 173 -22.93 -0.90 -3.42
CA LYS A 173 -22.29 -1.78 -2.42
C LYS A 173 -21.36 -1.02 -1.48
N ILE A 174 -21.10 0.25 -1.76
CA ILE A 174 -20.19 1.07 -0.96
C ILE A 174 -20.82 1.30 0.40
N LYS A 175 -20.10 0.92 1.45
CA LYS A 175 -20.48 1.23 2.83
C LYS A 175 -19.87 2.58 3.20
N TYR A 176 -20.63 3.41 3.90
CA TYR A 176 -20.21 4.76 4.25
C TYR A 176 -20.21 4.99 5.75
N GLN A 177 -19.21 5.72 6.22
CA GLN A 177 -19.26 6.44 7.49
C GLN A 177 -19.61 7.89 7.15
N LYS A 178 -20.85 8.30 7.45
CA LYS A 178 -21.44 9.54 6.92
C LYS A 178 -21.43 9.53 5.38
N LYS A 179 -20.50 10.27 4.74
CA LYS A 179 -20.33 10.35 3.27
C LYS A 179 -19.01 9.75 2.79
N HIS A 180 -18.20 9.20 3.69
CA HIS A 180 -16.85 8.71 3.39
C HIS A 180 -16.87 7.18 3.22
N PRO A 181 -16.34 6.64 2.10
CA PRO A 181 -16.34 5.20 1.88
C PRO A 181 -15.47 4.52 2.94
N ILE A 182 -16.01 3.49 3.59
CA ILE A 182 -15.33 2.77 4.66
C ILE A 182 -14.25 1.87 4.05
N VAL A 183 -13.02 2.01 4.54
CA VAL A 183 -11.91 1.12 4.23
C VAL A 183 -11.33 0.62 5.55
N TYR A 184 -11.36 -0.69 5.76
CA TYR A 184 -10.76 -1.29 6.94
C TYR A 184 -9.29 -1.60 6.65
N CYS A 185 -8.40 -1.24 7.58
CA CYS A 185 -6.98 -1.53 7.51
C CYS A 185 -6.67 -2.73 8.40
N THR A 186 -5.94 -3.73 7.92
CA THR A 186 -5.65 -4.90 8.75
C THR A 186 -4.70 -4.53 9.90
N PRO A 187 -4.97 -5.02 11.14
CA PRO A 187 -4.15 -4.72 12.31
C PRO A 187 -2.65 -4.91 12.06
N GLY A 188 -1.85 -3.87 12.31
CA GLY A 188 -0.41 -3.85 12.19
C GLY A 188 0.16 -3.98 10.77
N LYS A 189 -0.62 -4.37 9.77
CA LYS A 189 -0.15 -4.66 8.39
C LYS A 189 -0.73 -3.74 7.32
N HIS A 190 -1.69 -2.90 7.68
CA HIS A 190 -2.37 -1.86 6.88
C HIS A 190 -2.97 -2.24 5.52
N SER A 191 -2.98 -3.51 5.12
CA SER A 191 -3.73 -3.96 3.95
C SER A 191 -5.19 -3.51 3.97
N ASN A 192 -5.70 -3.03 2.83
CA ASN A 192 -7.07 -2.51 2.73
C ASN A 192 -8.10 -3.63 2.43
N ILE A 193 -9.21 -3.63 3.17
CA ILE A 193 -10.36 -4.54 3.00
C ILE A 193 -11.69 -3.80 3.22
N VAL A 194 -12.81 -4.39 2.81
CA VAL A 194 -14.16 -3.79 2.91
C VAL A 194 -15.07 -4.42 3.94
N ASP A 195 -14.66 -5.55 4.52
CA ASP A 195 -15.41 -6.27 5.54
C ASP A 195 -14.45 -6.89 6.56
N PRO A 196 -14.58 -6.61 7.87
CA PRO A 196 -13.76 -7.22 8.92
C PRO A 196 -13.80 -8.74 8.93
N LYS A 197 -14.81 -9.39 8.33
CA LYS A 197 -14.85 -10.85 8.16
C LYS A 197 -13.74 -11.38 7.26
N GLN A 198 -13.10 -10.54 6.43
CA GLN A 198 -11.97 -10.92 5.58
C GLN A 198 -10.64 -11.02 6.35
N LEU A 199 -10.62 -10.65 7.64
CA LEU A 199 -9.43 -10.69 8.47
C LEU A 199 -9.03 -12.14 8.78
N ASN A 200 -7.80 -12.51 8.41
CA ASN A 200 -7.20 -13.75 8.88
C ASN A 200 -6.62 -13.55 10.29
N ARG A 201 -7.47 -13.74 11.31
CA ARG A 201 -7.14 -13.46 12.70
C ARG A 201 -5.87 -14.16 13.19
N ARG A 202 -5.70 -15.45 12.85
CA ARG A 202 -4.54 -16.24 13.26
C ARG A 202 -3.23 -15.70 12.69
N ILE A 203 -3.23 -15.27 11.42
CA ILE A 203 -2.03 -14.69 10.80
C ILE A 203 -1.73 -13.33 11.42
N LEU A 204 -2.75 -12.48 11.63
CA LEU A 204 -2.57 -11.15 12.17
C LEU A 204 -2.13 -11.15 13.63
N GLU A 205 -2.66 -12.05 14.46
CA GLU A 205 -2.18 -12.26 15.84
C GLU A 205 -0.72 -12.69 15.89
N ARG A 206 -0.29 -13.58 14.98
CA ARG A 206 1.12 -13.98 14.88
C ARG A 206 2.00 -12.82 14.42
N ALA A 207 1.57 -12.08 13.40
CA ALA A 207 2.31 -10.94 12.86
C ALA A 207 2.50 -9.83 13.90
N CYS A 208 1.48 -9.55 14.72
CA CYS A 208 1.55 -8.55 15.78
C CYS A 208 2.22 -9.05 17.08
N GLY A 209 2.54 -10.34 17.13
CA GLY A 209 3.26 -10.96 18.23
C GLY A 209 4.78 -10.82 18.12
N TYR A 210 5.44 -11.07 19.24
CA TYR A 210 6.88 -10.88 19.49
C TYR A 210 7.86 -11.40 18.41
N ASN A 211 7.45 -12.43 17.65
CA ASN A 211 8.33 -13.11 16.70
C ASN A 211 8.51 -12.36 15.36
N TYR A 212 7.51 -11.60 14.93
CA TYR A 212 7.48 -10.95 13.61
C TYR A 212 7.60 -9.42 13.69
N VAL A 213 7.36 -8.86 14.87
CA VAL A 213 7.45 -7.43 15.15
C VAL A 213 8.86 -6.90 14.84
N GLY A 214 8.93 -5.86 13.99
CA GLY A 214 10.18 -5.20 13.57
C GLY A 214 11.17 -6.07 12.79
N LYS A 215 10.75 -7.25 12.31
CA LYS A 215 11.64 -8.26 11.72
C LYS A 215 12.38 -7.78 10.46
N ASP A 216 11.77 -6.91 9.67
CA ASP A 216 12.32 -6.55 8.36
C ASP A 216 13.20 -5.30 8.39
N GLY A 217 13.19 -4.53 9.49
CA GLY A 217 13.98 -3.30 9.64
C GLY A 217 13.42 -2.16 8.79
N VAL A 218 14.28 -1.46 8.05
CA VAL A 218 13.85 -0.47 7.05
C VAL A 218 13.35 -1.18 5.79
N TYR A 219 12.11 -0.93 5.39
CA TYR A 219 11.53 -1.52 4.19
C TYR A 219 12.20 -1.03 2.90
N ASP A 220 12.37 -1.91 1.91
CA ASP A 220 12.96 -1.57 0.61
C ASP A 220 11.99 -0.74 -0.25
N VAL A 221 12.05 0.59 -0.09
CA VAL A 221 11.29 1.57 -0.86
C VAL A 221 11.70 1.57 -2.34
N GLN A 222 10.82 1.02 -3.19
CA GLN A 222 11.12 0.71 -4.58
C GLN A 222 11.44 1.89 -5.49
N PHE A 223 11.02 3.11 -5.13
CA PHE A 223 11.24 4.33 -5.90
C PHE A 223 12.44 5.15 -5.42
N PHE A 224 13.19 4.66 -4.43
CA PHE A 224 14.47 5.25 -4.04
C PHE A 224 15.57 4.86 -5.03
N ASN A 225 16.38 5.84 -5.43
CA ASN A 225 17.63 5.58 -6.15
C ASN A 225 18.79 5.36 -5.15
N ASP A 226 19.95 4.94 -5.67
CA ASP A 226 21.12 4.61 -4.85
C ASP A 226 21.61 5.78 -3.98
N LYS A 227 21.50 7.02 -4.47
CA LYS A 227 21.88 8.22 -3.72
C LYS A 227 20.97 8.42 -2.50
N ILE A 228 19.66 8.26 -2.67
CA ILE A 228 18.68 8.33 -1.57
C ILE A 228 18.94 7.19 -0.59
N TRP A 229 19.14 5.97 -1.09
CA TRP A 229 19.43 4.82 -0.24
C TRP A 229 20.70 4.99 0.59
N LYS A 230 21.76 5.54 0.01
CA LYS A 230 22.99 5.85 0.74
C LYS A 230 22.71 6.77 1.93
N LYS A 231 21.95 7.85 1.71
CA LYS A 231 21.55 8.81 2.75
C LYS A 231 20.73 8.15 3.88
N VAL A 232 19.78 7.27 3.54
CA VAL A 232 18.94 6.59 4.55
C VAL A 232 19.77 5.60 5.37
N ARG A 233 20.67 4.84 4.71
CA ARG A 233 21.51 3.82 5.36
C ARG A 233 22.51 4.40 6.35
N GLU A 234 22.91 5.66 6.21
CA GLU A 234 23.74 6.36 7.21
C GLU A 234 23.08 6.42 8.60
N PHE A 235 21.75 6.33 8.67
CA PHE A 235 20.99 6.38 9.92
C PHE A 235 20.32 5.04 10.28
N ASP A 236 20.51 3.98 9.50
CA ASP A 236 19.92 2.67 9.79
C ASP A 236 20.71 1.97 10.91
N PRO A 237 20.14 1.78 12.12
CA PRO A 237 20.83 1.14 13.24
C PRO A 237 20.92 -0.39 13.09
N GLY A 238 20.40 -0.93 11.99
CA GLY A 238 20.35 -2.35 11.71
C GLY A 238 19.09 -3.03 12.26
N LYS A 239 18.75 -4.16 11.64
CA LYS A 239 17.49 -4.87 11.88
C LYS A 239 17.31 -5.31 13.33
N GLU A 240 18.36 -5.79 14.00
CA GLU A 240 18.23 -6.28 15.37
C GLU A 240 17.89 -5.14 16.33
N LYS A 241 18.51 -3.97 16.17
CA LYS A 241 18.18 -2.81 17.00
C LYS A 241 16.74 -2.38 16.77
N ILE A 242 16.30 -2.25 15.52
CA ILE A 242 14.90 -1.95 15.19
C ILE A 242 13.95 -2.97 15.83
N ARG A 243 14.30 -4.26 15.77
CA ARG A 243 13.49 -5.34 16.31
C ARG A 243 13.36 -5.28 17.84
N GLU A 244 14.43 -5.00 18.57
CA GLU A 244 14.40 -4.79 20.03
C GLU A 244 13.39 -3.69 20.40
N VAL A 245 13.48 -2.58 19.69
CA VAL A 245 12.65 -1.39 19.88
C VAL A 245 11.18 -1.69 19.61
N TYR A 246 10.89 -2.30 18.48
CA TYR A 246 9.54 -2.65 18.09
C TYR A 246 8.94 -3.66 19.08
N ARG A 247 9.72 -4.65 19.54
CA ARG A 247 9.25 -5.62 20.54
C ARG A 247 8.82 -4.93 21.83
N LYS A 248 9.61 -3.96 22.29
CA LYS A 248 9.35 -3.20 23.52
C LYS A 248 8.10 -2.32 23.44
N HIS A 249 7.85 -1.70 22.28
CA HIS A 249 6.84 -0.63 22.17
C HIS A 249 5.61 -0.96 21.32
N TYR A 250 5.73 -1.87 20.36
CA TYR A 250 4.71 -2.11 19.34
C TYR A 250 4.12 -3.52 19.33
N THR A 251 4.62 -4.45 20.14
CA THR A 251 3.95 -5.75 20.29
C THR A 251 2.55 -5.55 20.87
N PHE A 252 1.52 -6.02 20.17
CA PHE A 252 0.15 -5.95 20.65
C PHE A 252 -0.68 -7.15 20.22
N LYS A 253 -1.74 -7.44 20.97
CA LYS A 253 -2.77 -8.41 20.57
C LYS A 253 -3.94 -7.67 19.92
N PRO A 254 -4.20 -7.85 18.61
CA PRO A 254 -5.35 -7.26 17.95
C PRO A 254 -6.65 -7.66 18.65
N THR A 255 -7.59 -6.72 18.73
CA THR A 255 -8.92 -6.98 19.33
C THR A 255 -9.93 -7.48 18.30
N PHE A 256 -9.64 -7.24 17.02
CA PHE A 256 -10.54 -7.35 15.87
C PHE A 256 -11.82 -6.52 16.01
N LYS A 257 -11.82 -5.54 16.92
CA LYS A 257 -12.89 -4.56 17.09
C LYS A 257 -12.53 -3.32 16.27
N MET A 258 -12.94 -3.34 15.01
CA MET A 258 -12.66 -2.28 14.03
C MET A 258 -13.50 -1.04 14.30
N THR A 259 -13.09 -0.24 15.29
CA THR A 259 -13.89 0.87 15.85
C THR A 259 -13.15 2.19 15.90
N LYS A 260 -11.81 2.17 15.82
CA LYS A 260 -10.99 3.37 15.72
C LYS A 260 -11.04 3.80 14.27
N TYR A 261 -11.58 4.97 13.97
CA TYR A 261 -11.64 5.46 12.59
C TYR A 261 -11.06 6.86 12.47
N MET A 262 -10.58 7.16 11.27
CA MET A 262 -10.09 8.47 10.89
C MET A 262 -10.58 8.81 9.48
N ILE A 263 -11.14 10.01 9.34
CA ILE A 263 -11.39 10.61 8.04
C ILE A 263 -10.30 11.65 7.83
N PRO A 264 -9.44 11.48 6.81
CA PRO A 264 -8.35 12.42 6.58
C PRO A 264 -8.86 13.83 6.32
N THR A 265 -8.23 14.81 6.98
CA THR A 265 -8.54 16.23 6.80
C THR A 265 -7.53 16.88 5.86
N ARG A 266 -7.84 18.11 5.40
CA ARG A 266 -6.94 18.93 4.58
C ARG A 266 -5.52 19.03 5.14
N LYS A 267 -5.36 19.07 6.48
CA LYS A 267 -4.07 19.20 7.16
C LYS A 267 -3.12 18.00 6.94
N LEU A 268 -3.67 16.81 6.72
CA LEU A 268 -2.88 15.61 6.41
C LEU A 268 -2.55 15.51 4.92
N MET A 269 -3.23 16.26 4.07
CA MET A 269 -3.15 16.12 2.61
C MET A 269 -2.12 17.06 1.99
N LYS A 270 -1.37 16.54 1.03
CA LYS A 270 -0.48 17.30 0.14
C LYS A 270 -0.43 16.62 -1.22
N PRO A 271 0.12 17.23 -2.28
CA PRO A 271 0.34 16.53 -3.54
C PRO A 271 1.17 15.27 -3.31
N TRP A 272 0.88 14.20 -4.05
CA TRP A 272 1.61 12.94 -3.91
C TRP A 272 3.12 13.11 -4.12
N TYR A 273 3.53 13.95 -5.07
CA TYR A 273 4.95 14.19 -5.35
C TYR A 273 5.69 14.83 -4.18
N ASP A 274 5.09 15.85 -3.56
CA ASP A 274 5.63 16.48 -2.36
C ASP A 274 5.79 15.46 -1.23
N LEU A 275 4.79 14.58 -1.03
CA LEU A 275 4.92 13.51 -0.04
C LEU A 275 6.04 12.53 -0.43
N MET A 276 6.10 12.12 -1.70
CA MET A 276 7.09 11.18 -2.21
C MET A 276 8.52 11.70 -2.01
N GLU A 277 8.76 12.99 -2.25
CA GLU A 277 10.04 13.65 -2.02
C GLU A 277 10.39 13.78 -0.53
N GLU A 278 9.39 13.93 0.34
CA GLU A 278 9.57 13.98 1.80
C GLU A 278 9.81 12.60 2.44
N ILE A 279 9.40 11.49 1.81
CA ILE A 279 9.48 10.14 2.40
C ILE A 279 10.90 9.79 2.91
N PRO A 280 12.00 10.02 2.16
CA PRO A 280 13.35 9.77 2.66
C PRO A 280 13.65 10.51 3.97
N ASP A 281 13.31 11.80 4.05
CA ASP A 281 13.59 12.61 5.23
C ASP A 281 12.69 12.24 6.40
N ARG A 282 11.45 11.80 6.14
CA ARG A 282 10.56 11.23 7.16
C ARG A 282 11.11 9.94 7.73
N ILE A 283 11.66 9.04 6.91
CA ILE A 283 12.32 7.82 7.35
C ILE A 283 13.55 8.17 8.19
N ILE A 284 14.42 9.07 7.71
CA ILE A 284 15.61 9.51 8.45
C ILE A 284 15.22 10.14 9.78
N LYS A 285 14.19 10.99 9.82
CA LYS A 285 13.68 11.58 11.06
C LYS A 285 13.20 10.50 12.03
N TYR A 286 12.50 9.48 11.52
CA TYR A 286 12.04 8.35 12.33
C TYR A 286 13.21 7.52 12.88
N LEU A 287 14.28 7.31 12.09
CA LEU A 287 15.49 6.60 12.50
C LEU A 287 16.32 7.39 13.53
N LYS A 288 16.43 8.72 13.37
CA LYS A 288 17.16 9.62 14.27
C LYS A 288 16.48 9.83 15.61
N ALA A 289 15.16 9.81 15.63
CA ALA A 289 14.41 9.83 16.87
C ALA A 289 14.70 8.48 17.55
N GLU A 290 15.69 8.46 18.45
CA GLU A 290 16.08 7.28 19.20
C GLU A 290 14.83 6.63 19.84
N VAL A 291 14.22 5.68 19.13
CA VAL A 291 13.55 4.53 19.73
C VAL A 291 12.18 4.81 20.43
N LEU A 292 11.35 5.70 19.83
CA LEU A 292 9.85 5.80 19.92
C LEU A 292 9.21 6.49 21.17
N PRO A 293 8.01 7.13 21.10
CA PRO A 293 7.05 7.28 19.98
C PRO A 293 6.70 8.74 19.59
N TYR A 294 6.37 8.98 18.32
CA TYR A 294 5.29 9.92 18.01
C TYR A 294 3.98 9.12 18.12
N VAL A 295 3.13 9.48 19.09
CA VAL A 295 1.74 9.00 19.19
C VAL A 295 0.85 9.93 18.38
#